data_AF-A0A2V5GYI4-F1
#
_entry.id   AF-A0A2V5GYI4-F1
#
_cell.length_a   1.000
_cell.length_b   1.000
_cell.length_c   1.000
_cell.angle_alpha   90.00
_cell.angle_beta   90.00
_cell.angle_gamma   90.00
#
_symmetry.space_group_name_H-M   'P 1'
#
loop_
_entity.id
_entity.type
_entity.pdbx_description
1 polymer ?
#
loop_
_entity_poly.entity_id
_entity_poly.type
_entity_poly.pdbx_seq_one_letter_code
_entity_poly.pdbx_strand_id
1 'polypeptide(L)'
;LSGIRLISDSTYVFLNLADNTLDDVDVSLRLDKQLKLDPRSARYGLGALKKLPLEILHLILLALDIQSMTEFRRVNKKARLVTGSIPQDRRILAHAPAAIHGSLHLETARNFSCQALSETLSTAECDGCGDFGGYLYLITCRRVCFLSLGEKTDYLPLSGKDVIRKFGLDPIHLARLPRLKSFPGRYSPRGIKCRRRETLFDHCSA
;
A
#
# COMPACT_ATOMS: atom_id res chain seq x y z
N LEU A 1 -3.89 9.06 -15.29
CA LEU A 1 -2.46 9.23 -14.94
C LEU A 1 -2.58 10.66 -14.67
N SER A 2 -2.94 10.91 -13.41
CA SER A 2 -2.91 12.20 -12.78
C SER A 2 -1.43 12.57 -12.66
N GLY A 3 -0.77 12.79 -13.80
CA GLY A 3 0.65 13.12 -13.85
C GLY A 3 0.78 14.57 -13.43
N ILE A 4 1.17 14.82 -12.18
CA ILE A 4 1.30 16.19 -11.67
C ILE A 4 2.67 16.72 -12.05
N ARG A 5 2.71 17.85 -12.79
CA ARG A 5 3.94 18.55 -13.18
C ARG A 5 4.01 19.91 -12.49
N LEU A 6 5.13 20.20 -11.84
CA LEU A 6 5.43 21.52 -11.28
C LEU A 6 5.70 22.54 -12.40
N ILE A 7 5.08 23.71 -12.33
CA ILE A 7 5.29 24.83 -13.26
C ILE A 7 5.96 26.03 -12.56
N SER A 8 5.65 26.23 -11.27
CA SER A 8 6.26 27.22 -10.38
C SER A 8 6.17 26.69 -8.95
N ASP A 9 6.81 27.38 -7.99
CA ASP A 9 6.93 26.97 -6.57
C ASP A 9 5.65 26.43 -5.92
N SER A 10 4.47 26.88 -6.37
CA SER A 10 3.17 26.43 -5.86
C SER A 10 2.15 26.05 -6.93
N THR A 11 2.53 26.03 -8.21
CA THR A 11 1.59 25.74 -9.31
C THR A 11 1.91 24.41 -9.95
N TYR A 12 0.87 23.57 -10.00
CA TYR A 12 0.93 22.22 -10.52
C TYR A 12 -0.09 22.06 -11.65
N VAL A 13 0.34 21.45 -12.76
CA VAL A 13 -0.56 21.04 -13.83
C VAL A 13 -0.78 19.54 -13.76
N PHE A 14 -2.05 19.17 -13.76
CA PHE A 14 -2.50 17.81 -13.96
C PHE A 14 -2.42 17.49 -15.46
N LEU A 15 -1.42 16.71 -15.84
CA LEU A 15 -1.32 16.15 -17.19
C LEU A 15 -2.46 15.13 -17.36
N ASN A 16 -3.25 15.30 -18.42
CA ASN A 16 -4.33 14.37 -18.79
C ASN A 16 -3.75 13.10 -19.44
N LEU A 17 -3.02 12.31 -18.65
CA LEU A 17 -2.41 11.04 -19.06
C LEU A 17 -3.29 9.87 -18.57
N ALA A 18 -3.11 8.63 -19.04
CA ALA A 18 -3.91 7.46 -18.63
C ALA A 18 -3.23 6.56 -17.56
N ASP A 19 -3.73 6.63 -16.30
CA ASP A 19 -3.43 5.99 -14.98
C ASP A 19 -2.81 4.64 -15.06
N ASN A 20 -3.78 3.76 -15.25
CA ASN A 20 -3.72 2.44 -14.69
C ASN A 20 -3.35 2.50 -13.18
N THR A 21 -3.68 3.57 -12.45
CA THR A 21 -3.60 3.59 -10.97
C THR A 21 -4.66 2.65 -10.43
N LEU A 22 -4.43 2.20 -9.20
CA LEU A 22 -5.32 1.24 -8.55
C LEU A 22 -6.62 1.89 -8.07
N ASP A 23 -6.68 3.22 -8.02
CA ASP A 23 -7.85 3.98 -7.60
C ASP A 23 -9.06 3.72 -8.53
N ASP A 24 -8.81 3.58 -9.84
CA ASP A 24 -9.85 3.26 -10.83
C ASP A 24 -10.34 1.81 -10.72
N VAL A 25 -9.48 0.90 -10.23
CA VAL A 25 -9.81 -0.52 -10.01
C VAL A 25 -10.64 -0.68 -8.73
N ASP A 26 -10.41 0.17 -7.73
CA ASP A 26 -11.03 0.11 -6.40
C ASP A 26 -12.53 0.42 -6.41
N VAL A 27 -13.01 1.24 -7.36
CA VAL A 27 -14.44 1.54 -7.53
C VAL A 27 -15.29 0.27 -7.67
N SER A 28 -14.70 -0.79 -8.24
CA SER A 28 -15.37 -2.09 -8.44
C SER A 28 -15.30 -3.01 -7.20
N LEU A 29 -14.40 -2.76 -6.26
CA LEU A 29 -14.12 -3.67 -5.15
C LEU A 29 -14.92 -3.40 -3.89
N ARG A 30 -15.49 -2.18 -3.70
CA ARG A 30 -16.30 -1.75 -2.52
C ARG A 30 -16.21 -2.72 -1.35
N LEU A 31 -15.00 -2.87 -0.82
CA LEU A 31 -14.77 -3.72 0.33
C LEU A 31 -15.25 -2.91 1.52
N ASP A 32 -16.21 -3.48 2.22
CA ASP A 32 -16.84 -2.89 3.39
C ASP A 32 -17.54 -1.56 3.10
N LYS A 33 -18.74 -1.64 2.48
CA LYS A 33 -19.86 -0.90 3.10
C LYS A 33 -19.68 -1.12 4.59
N GLN A 34 -19.44 -0.06 5.35
CA GLN A 34 -19.54 -0.06 6.81
C GLN A 34 -20.97 -0.53 7.13
N LEU A 35 -21.20 -1.85 7.07
CA LEU A 35 -22.35 -2.48 7.64
C LEU A 35 -22.23 -2.05 9.09
N LYS A 36 -23.18 -1.22 9.55
CA LYS A 36 -23.28 -0.84 10.95
C LYS A 36 -23.31 -2.14 11.74
N LEU A 37 -22.15 -2.58 12.21
CA LEU A 37 -22.01 -3.82 12.94
C LEU A 37 -22.63 -3.52 14.29
N ASP A 38 -23.79 -4.13 14.55
CA ASP A 38 -24.39 -4.05 15.87
C ASP A 38 -23.40 -4.64 16.88
N PRO A 39 -22.84 -3.82 17.81
CA PRO A 39 -21.89 -4.29 18.81
C PRO A 39 -22.49 -5.39 19.71
N ARG A 40 -23.83 -5.41 19.85
CA ARG A 40 -24.55 -6.41 20.64
C ARG A 40 -24.60 -7.78 19.96
N SER A 41 -24.27 -7.85 18.67
CA SER A 41 -24.28 -9.11 17.90
C SER A 41 -22.97 -9.91 17.98
N ALA A 42 -21.96 -9.41 18.68
CA ALA A 42 -20.68 -10.09 18.87
C ALA A 42 -20.79 -11.15 19.98
N ARG A 43 -20.97 -12.42 19.60
CA ARG A 43 -21.09 -13.55 20.53
C ARG A 43 -19.78 -13.94 21.22
N TYR A 44 -18.65 -13.64 20.59
CA TYR A 44 -17.31 -14.00 21.07
C TYR A 44 -16.44 -12.74 21.27
N GLY A 45 -15.70 -12.71 22.38
CA GLY A 45 -14.75 -11.64 22.70
C GLY A 45 -13.39 -11.80 22.00
N LEU A 46 -12.39 -11.04 22.44
CA LEU A 46 -11.01 -11.12 21.95
C LEU A 46 -10.14 -12.16 22.69
N GLY A 47 -10.76 -13.06 23.48
CA GLY A 47 -10.02 -14.02 24.31
C GLY A 47 -9.06 -13.33 25.26
N ALA A 48 -7.78 -13.76 25.25
CA ALA A 48 -6.72 -13.21 26.09
C ALA A 48 -6.48 -11.71 25.89
N LEU A 49 -6.67 -11.20 24.67
CA LEU A 49 -6.48 -9.78 24.34
C LEU A 49 -7.49 -8.86 25.05
N LYS A 50 -8.60 -9.40 25.58
CA LYS A 50 -9.56 -8.63 26.39
C LYS A 50 -8.93 -8.08 27.68
N LYS A 51 -7.82 -8.66 28.13
CA LYS A 51 -7.10 -8.19 29.33
C LYS A 51 -6.34 -6.87 29.10
N LEU A 52 -6.11 -6.49 27.84
CA LEU A 52 -5.39 -5.27 27.49
C LEU A 52 -6.35 -4.08 27.43
N PRO A 53 -5.93 -2.89 27.88
CA PRO A 53 -6.66 -1.64 27.62
C PRO A 53 -6.83 -1.40 26.12
N LEU A 54 -7.88 -0.67 25.75
CA LEU A 54 -8.21 -0.41 24.35
C LEU A 54 -7.10 0.34 23.63
N GLU A 55 -6.48 1.29 24.33
CA GLU A 55 -5.38 2.12 23.84
C GLU A 55 -4.16 1.26 23.49
N ILE A 56 -3.85 0.28 24.34
CA ILE A 56 -2.75 -0.67 24.10
C ILE A 56 -3.08 -1.57 22.91
N LEU A 57 -4.33 -2.03 22.80
CA LEU A 57 -4.77 -2.79 21.62
C LEU A 57 -4.64 -1.95 20.34
N HIS A 58 -5.01 -0.67 20.37
CA HIS A 58 -4.86 0.22 19.22
C HIS A 58 -3.40 0.38 18.81
N LEU A 59 -2.49 0.60 19.75
CA LEU A 59 -1.05 0.69 19.46
C LEU A 59 -0.50 -0.59 18.84
N ILE A 60 -0.87 -1.76 19.39
CA ILE A 60 -0.47 -3.05 18.83
C ILE A 60 -0.99 -3.21 17.41
N LEU A 61 -2.27 -2.94 17.18
CA LEU A 61 -2.90 -3.09 15.87
C LEU A 61 -2.35 -2.11 14.83
N LEU A 62 -1.98 -0.90 15.24
CA LEU A 62 -1.33 0.09 14.38
C LEU A 62 0.08 -0.33 13.94
N ALA A 63 0.80 -1.04 14.81
CA ALA A 63 2.13 -1.57 14.52
C ALA A 63 2.11 -2.81 13.61
N LEU A 64 0.96 -3.47 13.45
CA LEU A 64 0.82 -4.59 12.52
C LEU A 64 0.93 -4.14 11.07
N ASP A 65 1.46 -5.03 10.24
CA ASP A 65 1.39 -4.90 8.80
C ASP A 65 -0.07 -4.97 8.29
N ILE A 66 -0.33 -4.36 7.13
CA ILE A 66 -1.69 -4.26 6.56
C ILE A 66 -2.32 -5.65 6.35
N GLN A 67 -1.52 -6.67 6.00
CA GLN A 67 -2.01 -8.04 5.83
C GLN A 67 -2.48 -8.61 7.17
N SER A 68 -1.63 -8.57 8.20
CA SER A 68 -1.94 -9.04 9.56
C SER A 68 -3.13 -8.30 10.17
N MET A 69 -3.23 -6.98 9.96
CA MET A 69 -4.37 -6.19 10.42
C MET A 69 -5.67 -6.61 9.71
N THR A 70 -5.62 -6.86 8.40
CA THR A 70 -6.77 -7.34 7.62
C THR A 70 -7.20 -8.74 8.05
N GLU A 71 -6.24 -9.64 8.34
CA GLU A 71 -6.50 -10.97 8.87
C GLU A 71 -7.13 -10.91 10.26
N PHE A 72 -6.61 -10.06 11.14
CA PHE A 72 -7.18 -9.84 12.48
C PHE A 72 -8.64 -9.36 12.40
N ARG A 73 -8.97 -8.43 11.50
CA ARG A 73 -10.35 -7.97 11.23
C ARG A 73 -11.31 -9.10 10.81
N ARG A 74 -10.79 -10.21 10.28
CA ARG A 74 -11.58 -11.37 9.83
C ARG A 74 -11.78 -12.42 10.91
N VAL A 75 -11.00 -12.41 12.00
CA VAL A 75 -11.06 -13.42 13.08
C VAL A 75 -12.46 -13.51 13.69
N ASN A 76 -13.03 -12.38 14.13
CA ASN A 76 -14.40 -12.32 14.63
C ASN A 76 -14.97 -10.89 14.58
N LYS A 77 -16.27 -10.75 14.87
CA LYS A 77 -16.95 -9.44 14.89
C LYS A 77 -16.31 -8.45 15.86
N LYS A 78 -15.83 -8.90 17.03
CA LYS A 78 -15.22 -8.03 18.03
C LYS A 78 -13.87 -7.48 17.56
N ALA A 79 -13.04 -8.31 16.92
CA ALA A 79 -11.77 -7.89 16.30
C ALA A 79 -12.00 -6.85 15.21
N ARG A 80 -13.03 -7.06 14.37
CA ARG A 80 -13.46 -6.08 13.37
C ARG A 80 -13.88 -4.75 13.98
N LEU A 81 -14.68 -4.78 15.06
CA LEU A 81 -15.13 -3.58 15.77
C LEU A 81 -13.97 -2.82 16.42
N VAL A 82 -13.02 -3.53 17.04
CA VAL A 82 -11.86 -2.89 17.68
C VAL A 82 -10.94 -2.27 16.63
N THR A 83 -10.66 -2.97 15.54
CA THR A 83 -9.84 -2.39 14.46
C THR A 83 -10.53 -1.18 13.84
N GLY A 84 -11.82 -1.28 13.54
CA GLY A 84 -12.61 -0.18 12.99
C GLY A 84 -12.86 0.98 13.98
N SER A 85 -12.42 0.86 15.24
CA SER A 85 -12.42 1.99 16.18
C SER A 85 -11.14 2.82 16.13
N ILE A 86 -10.10 2.35 15.43
CA ILE A 86 -8.82 3.06 15.26
C ILE A 86 -9.02 4.24 14.29
N PRO A 87 -8.73 5.50 14.69
CA PRO A 87 -8.93 6.66 13.83
C PRO A 87 -8.12 6.65 12.53
N GLN A 88 -6.90 6.12 12.55
CA GLN A 88 -6.01 5.99 11.39
C GLN A 88 -6.60 5.02 10.36
N ASP A 89 -6.95 3.79 10.78
CA ASP A 89 -7.59 2.79 9.92
C ASP A 89 -8.88 3.33 9.29
N ARG A 90 -9.72 4.02 10.08
CA ARG A 90 -10.94 4.67 9.58
C ARG A 90 -10.66 5.72 8.52
N ARG A 91 -9.62 6.56 8.70
CA ARG A 91 -9.25 7.59 7.72
C ARG A 91 -8.74 6.97 6.43
N ILE A 92 -7.90 5.94 6.52
CA ILE A 92 -7.40 5.22 5.34
C ILE A 92 -8.56 4.60 4.57
N LEU A 93 -9.46 3.88 5.25
CA LEU A 93 -10.63 3.26 4.59
C LEU A 93 -11.59 4.29 3.99
N ALA A 94 -11.68 5.48 4.57
CA ALA A 94 -12.56 6.54 4.07
C ALA A 94 -11.99 7.28 2.86
N HIS A 95 -10.66 7.47 2.79
CA HIS A 95 -10.03 8.38 1.83
C HIS A 95 -9.07 7.70 0.84
N ALA A 96 -8.51 6.55 1.20
CA ALA A 96 -7.57 5.80 0.37
C ALA A 96 -7.75 4.26 0.48
N PRO A 97 -8.98 3.72 0.32
CA PRO A 97 -9.20 2.26 0.35
C PRO A 97 -8.37 1.50 -0.70
N ALA A 98 -8.16 2.12 -1.86
CA ALA A 98 -7.31 1.62 -2.94
C ALA A 98 -5.87 1.32 -2.49
N ALA A 99 -5.33 2.04 -1.51
CA ALA A 99 -4.00 1.76 -0.97
C ALA A 99 -3.97 0.41 -0.24
N ILE A 100 -4.99 0.10 0.58
CA ILE A 100 -5.10 -1.19 1.26
C ILE A 100 -5.30 -2.30 0.22
N HIS A 101 -6.25 -2.14 -0.69
CA HIS A 101 -6.54 -3.17 -1.69
C HIS A 101 -5.37 -3.39 -2.64
N GLY A 102 -4.76 -2.32 -3.12
CA GLY A 102 -3.59 -2.39 -3.97
C GLY A 102 -2.46 -3.14 -3.30
N SER A 103 -2.21 -2.87 -2.02
CA SER A 103 -1.17 -3.56 -1.24
C SER A 103 -1.45 -5.05 -1.07
N LEU A 104 -2.71 -5.42 -0.82
CA LEU A 104 -3.12 -6.82 -0.70
C LEU A 104 -2.98 -7.54 -2.05
N HIS A 105 -3.44 -6.93 -3.14
CA HIS A 105 -3.38 -7.54 -4.47
C HIS A 105 -1.95 -7.65 -4.98
N LEU A 106 -1.12 -6.63 -4.77
CA LEU A 106 0.30 -6.64 -5.13
C LEU A 106 1.16 -7.49 -4.18
N GLU A 107 0.56 -8.07 -3.14
CA GLU A 107 1.26 -8.87 -2.13
C GLU A 107 2.34 -8.06 -1.36
N THR A 108 2.18 -6.73 -1.28
CA THR A 108 3.09 -5.81 -0.56
C THR A 108 2.59 -5.43 0.83
N ALA A 109 1.36 -5.82 1.19
CA ALA A 109 0.71 -5.49 2.47
C ALA A 109 1.47 -5.96 3.72
N ARG A 110 2.49 -6.83 3.57
CA ARG A 110 3.38 -7.28 4.65
C ARG A 110 4.59 -6.37 4.87
N ASN A 111 4.86 -5.45 3.94
CA ASN A 111 6.11 -4.68 3.92
C ASN A 111 6.05 -3.43 4.82
N PHE A 112 4.85 -3.01 5.25
CA PHE A 112 4.68 -1.80 6.05
C PHE A 112 3.43 -1.88 6.94
N SER A 113 3.46 -1.11 8.03
CA SER A 113 2.39 -1.08 9.03
C SER A 113 1.22 -0.17 8.65
N CYS A 114 0.09 -0.34 9.33
CA CYS A 114 -1.02 0.62 9.23
C CYS A 114 -0.61 2.03 9.65
N GLN A 115 0.25 2.13 10.67
CA GLN A 115 0.80 3.41 11.11
C GLN A 115 1.63 4.06 9.99
N ALA A 116 2.57 3.34 9.39
CA ALA A 116 3.40 3.85 8.31
C ALA A 116 2.55 4.33 7.12
N LEU A 117 1.53 3.55 6.74
CA LEU A 117 0.59 3.97 5.69
C LEU A 117 -0.16 5.26 6.06
N SER A 118 -0.67 5.36 7.29
CA SER A 118 -1.38 6.56 7.74
C SER A 118 -0.48 7.78 7.78
N GLU A 119 0.77 7.65 8.22
CA GLU A 119 1.75 8.72 8.28
C GLU A 119 2.11 9.20 6.86
N THR A 120 2.44 8.27 5.96
CA THR A 120 2.74 8.59 4.54
C THR A 120 1.57 9.26 3.84
N LEU A 121 0.33 8.82 4.08
CA LEU A 121 -0.86 9.46 3.51
C LEU A 121 -1.13 10.85 4.09
N SER A 122 -0.59 11.16 5.27
CA SER A 122 -0.74 12.45 5.95
C SER A 122 0.32 13.48 5.55
N THR A 123 1.38 13.09 4.84
CA THR A 123 2.33 14.03 4.24
C THR A 123 1.85 14.45 2.86
N ALA A 124 2.21 15.65 2.38
CA ALA A 124 1.92 16.08 1.02
C ALA A 124 3.12 15.91 0.07
N GLU A 125 4.32 15.83 0.63
CA GLU A 125 5.60 15.92 -0.07
C GLU A 125 6.05 14.57 -0.61
N CYS A 126 6.78 14.62 -1.71
CA CYS A 126 7.46 13.51 -2.35
C CYS A 126 8.74 13.18 -1.58
N ASP A 127 8.89 11.92 -1.16
CA ASP A 127 10.08 11.37 -0.52
C ASP A 127 11.37 11.62 -1.35
N GLY A 128 11.24 11.68 -2.67
CA GLY A 128 12.37 11.85 -3.58
C GLY A 128 12.81 13.30 -3.79
N CYS A 129 11.89 14.26 -3.90
CA CYS A 129 12.21 15.62 -4.33
C CYS A 129 11.62 16.74 -3.47
N GLY A 130 10.75 16.44 -2.50
CA GLY A 130 10.08 17.43 -1.65
C GLY A 130 8.85 18.08 -2.28
N ASP A 131 8.69 18.05 -3.62
CA ASP A 131 7.48 18.57 -4.29
C ASP A 131 6.23 17.77 -3.94
N PHE A 132 5.05 18.22 -4.38
CA PHE A 132 3.82 17.46 -4.16
C PHE A 132 3.87 16.02 -4.69
N GLY A 133 3.70 15.05 -3.79
CA GLY A 133 3.65 13.63 -4.09
C GLY A 133 2.21 13.19 -4.37
N GLY A 134 1.85 13.06 -5.65
CA GLY A 134 0.52 12.60 -6.06
C GLY A 134 0.31 11.08 -5.99
N TYR A 135 1.36 10.29 -5.80
CA TYR A 135 1.35 8.83 -5.91
C TYR A 135 1.89 8.18 -4.64
N LEU A 136 1.48 6.92 -4.43
CA LEU A 136 2.00 6.07 -3.36
C LEU A 136 2.72 4.86 -3.97
N TYR A 137 4.02 4.77 -3.72
CA TYR A 137 4.83 3.61 -4.10
C TYR A 137 4.62 2.47 -3.10
N LEU A 138 3.83 1.47 -3.53
CA LEU A 138 3.29 0.43 -2.65
C LEU A 138 4.29 -0.65 -2.22
N ILE A 139 5.51 -0.72 -2.74
CA ILE A 139 6.48 -1.73 -2.28
C ILE A 139 7.00 -1.38 -0.88
N THR A 140 7.35 -0.11 -0.68
CA THR A 140 7.96 0.41 0.56
C THR A 140 7.16 1.53 1.22
N CYS A 141 5.92 1.79 0.75
CA CYS A 141 5.00 2.78 1.32
C CYS A 141 5.56 4.21 1.35
N ARG A 142 6.05 4.68 0.20
CA ARG A 142 6.62 6.03 0.03
C ARG A 142 5.73 6.91 -0.83
N ARG A 143 5.52 8.15 -0.41
CA ARG A 143 4.79 9.15 -1.20
C ARG A 143 5.72 9.73 -2.26
N VAL A 144 5.32 9.72 -3.52
CA VAL A 144 6.17 10.13 -4.65
C VAL A 144 5.40 10.96 -5.67
N CYS A 145 6.09 11.85 -6.36
CA CYS A 145 5.54 12.55 -7.52
C CYS A 145 5.68 11.70 -8.79
N PHE A 146 4.94 12.07 -9.84
CA PHE A 146 4.97 11.36 -11.12
C PHE A 146 6.38 11.32 -11.74
N LEU A 147 7.12 12.43 -11.65
CA LEU A 147 8.48 12.55 -12.18
C LEU A 147 9.43 11.60 -11.46
N SER A 148 9.43 11.61 -10.12
CA SER A 148 10.26 10.70 -9.34
C SER A 148 9.97 9.24 -9.65
N LEU A 149 8.69 8.87 -9.76
CA LEU A 149 8.28 7.50 -10.11
C LEU A 149 8.76 7.06 -11.50
N GLY A 150 8.84 7.99 -12.47
CA GLY A 150 9.24 7.69 -13.85
C GLY A 150 10.75 7.78 -14.12
N GLU A 151 11.46 8.66 -13.40
CA GLU A 151 12.85 9.01 -13.70
C GLU A 151 13.86 8.42 -12.72
N LYS A 152 13.51 8.28 -11.43
CA LYS A 152 14.44 7.75 -10.43
C LYS A 152 14.44 6.23 -10.46
N THR A 153 15.64 5.67 -10.55
CA THR A 153 15.86 4.21 -10.51
C THR A 153 15.33 3.58 -9.23
N ASP A 154 15.31 4.34 -8.14
CA ASP A 154 14.85 3.95 -6.80
C ASP A 154 13.42 3.41 -6.80
N TYR A 155 12.57 3.95 -7.69
CA TYR A 155 11.16 3.57 -7.81
C TYR A 155 10.89 2.70 -9.05
N LEU A 156 11.94 2.10 -9.64
CA LEU A 156 11.85 1.15 -10.76
C LEU A 156 12.18 -0.26 -10.26
N PRO A 157 11.15 -1.07 -9.93
CA PRO A 157 11.34 -2.42 -9.41
C PRO A 157 12.06 -3.33 -10.41
N LEU A 158 12.90 -4.22 -9.89
CA LEU A 158 13.75 -5.10 -10.69
C LEU A 158 13.21 -6.54 -10.68
N SER A 159 13.39 -7.25 -11.79
CA SER A 159 13.15 -8.70 -11.79
C SER A 159 14.20 -9.41 -10.93
N GLY A 160 13.89 -10.58 -10.40
CA GLY A 160 14.89 -11.36 -9.64
C GLY A 160 16.16 -11.66 -10.45
N LYS A 161 16.05 -11.82 -11.78
CA LYS A 161 17.21 -12.00 -12.66
C LYS A 161 18.09 -10.75 -12.71
N ASP A 162 17.47 -9.58 -12.77
CA ASP A 162 18.20 -8.31 -12.81
C ASP A 162 18.86 -8.01 -11.47
N VAL A 163 18.19 -8.33 -10.34
CA VAL A 163 18.79 -8.22 -9.00
C VAL A 163 20.05 -9.09 -8.89
N ILE A 164 19.95 -10.37 -9.26
CA ILE A 164 21.10 -11.30 -9.22
C ILE A 164 22.22 -10.79 -10.15
N ARG A 165 21.88 -10.39 -11.38
CA ARG A 165 22.87 -9.93 -12.36
C ARG A 165 23.54 -8.63 -11.95
N LYS A 166 22.81 -7.69 -11.35
CA LYS A 166 23.28 -6.34 -11.03
C LYS A 166 24.02 -6.29 -9.70
N PHE A 167 23.55 -7.03 -8.69
CA PHE A 167 24.06 -6.95 -7.32
C PHE A 167 24.74 -8.24 -6.84
N GLY A 168 24.70 -9.32 -7.63
CA GLY A 168 25.33 -10.59 -7.25
C GLY A 168 24.67 -11.30 -6.07
N LEU A 169 23.42 -10.93 -5.75
CA LEU A 169 22.70 -11.50 -4.60
C LEU A 169 22.35 -12.97 -4.80
N ASP A 170 22.53 -13.76 -3.74
CA ASP A 170 22.06 -15.15 -3.70
C ASP A 170 20.51 -15.20 -3.66
N PRO A 171 19.87 -16.16 -4.36
CA PRO A 171 18.42 -16.33 -4.34
C PRO A 171 17.79 -16.44 -2.95
N ILE A 172 18.52 -16.92 -1.95
CA ILE A 172 18.06 -17.02 -0.55
C ILE A 172 17.82 -15.62 0.03
N HIS A 173 18.66 -14.64 -0.32
CA HIS A 173 18.54 -13.27 0.18
C HIS A 173 17.35 -12.53 -0.45
N LEU A 174 16.94 -12.89 -1.68
CA LEU A 174 15.77 -12.30 -2.34
C LEU A 174 14.48 -12.48 -1.53
N ALA A 175 14.34 -13.56 -0.77
CA ALA A 175 13.14 -13.83 0.02
C ALA A 175 12.87 -12.77 1.11
N ARG A 176 13.92 -12.05 1.54
CA ARG A 176 13.86 -11.02 2.59
C ARG A 176 13.63 -9.62 2.05
N LEU A 177 13.76 -9.43 0.74
CA LEU A 177 13.63 -8.11 0.12
C LEU A 177 12.15 -7.71 -0.02
N PRO A 178 11.83 -6.42 0.20
CA PRO A 178 10.54 -5.87 -0.21
C PRO A 178 10.28 -6.16 -1.68
N ARG A 179 9.13 -6.77 -1.94
CA ARG A 179 8.72 -7.19 -3.29
C ARG A 179 7.25 -6.94 -3.51
N LEU A 180 6.90 -6.80 -4.79
CA LEU A 180 5.53 -6.86 -5.26
C LEU A 180 5.37 -8.01 -6.24
N LYS A 181 4.12 -8.39 -6.46
CA LYS A 181 3.75 -9.31 -7.53
C LYS A 181 2.80 -8.60 -8.49
N SER A 182 3.23 -8.41 -9.74
CA SER A 182 2.53 -7.60 -10.74
C SER A 182 1.17 -8.21 -11.13
N PHE A 183 0.34 -7.40 -11.79
CA PHE A 183 -0.86 -7.89 -12.44
C PHE A 183 -0.53 -8.53 -13.80
N PRO A 184 -1.33 -9.48 -14.29
CA PRO A 184 -1.27 -9.82 -15.70
C PRO A 184 -1.84 -8.63 -16.50
N GLY A 185 -1.17 -8.22 -17.57
CA GLY A 185 -1.56 -7.02 -18.30
C GLY A 185 -0.67 -6.68 -19.47
N ARG A 186 -0.89 -5.47 -20.02
CA ARG A 186 0.00 -4.86 -21.00
C ARG A 186 0.78 -3.74 -20.33
N TYR A 187 2.10 -3.84 -20.40
CA TYR A 187 3.04 -2.94 -19.75
C TYR A 187 3.90 -2.21 -20.78
N SER A 188 4.42 -1.05 -20.39
CA SER A 188 5.23 -0.13 -21.21
C SER A 188 4.51 0.49 -22.42
N PRO A 189 5.03 1.59 -22.98
CA PRO A 189 4.53 2.15 -24.24
C PRO A 189 4.54 1.16 -25.42
N ARG A 190 5.39 0.11 -25.35
CA ARG A 190 5.46 -0.94 -26.37
C ARG A 190 4.34 -1.98 -26.24
N GLY A 191 3.49 -1.91 -25.20
CA GLY A 191 2.36 -2.81 -25.02
C GLY A 191 2.77 -4.27 -24.77
N ILE A 192 3.90 -4.48 -24.08
CA ILE A 192 4.44 -5.80 -23.74
C ILE A 192 3.40 -6.56 -22.91
N LYS A 193 3.00 -7.74 -23.39
CA LYS A 193 2.00 -8.58 -22.72
C LYS A 193 2.66 -9.42 -21.64
N CYS A 194 2.40 -9.11 -20.38
CA CYS A 194 2.77 -9.96 -19.24
C CYS A 194 1.56 -10.81 -18.85
N ARG A 195 1.53 -12.07 -19.30
CA ARG A 195 0.40 -12.98 -19.01
C ARG A 195 0.44 -13.57 -17.60
N ARG A 196 1.63 -13.65 -17.02
CA ARG A 196 1.87 -14.18 -15.68
C ARG A 196 2.18 -13.02 -14.75
N ARG A 197 1.82 -13.19 -13.48
CA ARG A 197 2.23 -12.26 -12.42
C ARG A 197 3.73 -12.45 -12.18
N GLU A 198 4.49 -11.38 -12.30
CA GLU A 198 5.94 -11.39 -12.10
C GLU A 198 6.26 -10.86 -10.70
N THR A 199 7.28 -11.45 -10.06
CA THR A 199 7.80 -10.92 -8.80
C THR A 199 8.86 -9.89 -9.11
N LEU A 200 8.64 -8.67 -8.60
CA LEU A 200 9.55 -7.55 -8.74
C LEU A 200 10.01 -7.10 -7.36
N PHE A 201 11.29 -6.78 -7.24
CA PHE A 201 11.94 -6.37 -6.00
C PHE A 201 12.19 -4.87 -5.99
N ASP A 202 12.10 -4.27 -4.81
CA ASP A 202 12.47 -2.88 -4.62
C ASP A 202 13.93 -2.63 -5.02
N HIS A 203 14.20 -1.53 -5.71
CA HIS A 203 15.54 -1.23 -6.22
C HIS A 203 16.52 -0.86 -5.10
N CYS A 204 16.08 -0.03 -4.15
CA CYS A 204 16.94 0.49 -3.08
C CYS A 204 17.23 -0.55 -1.99
N SER A 205 16.38 -1.57 -1.89
CA SER A 205 16.54 -2.64 -0.91
C SER A 205 17.40 -3.80 -1.45
N ALA A 206 17.64 -3.85 -2.76
CA ALA A 206 18.39 -4.90 -3.46
C ALA A 206 19.90 -4.69 -3.47
#